data_AF-A0A1G0E7I5-F1
#
_entry.id   AF-A0A1G0E7I5-F1
#
_cell.length_a   1.000
_cell.length_b   1.000
_cell.length_c   1.000
_cell.angle_alpha   90.00
_cell.angle_beta   90.00
_cell.angle_gamma   90.00
#
_symmetry.space_group_name_H-M   'P 1'
#
loop_
_entity.id
_entity.type
_entity.pdbx_description
1 polymer ?
#
loop_
_entity_poly.entity_id
_entity_poly.type
_entity_poly.pdbx_seq_one_letter_code
_entity_poly.pdbx_strand_id
1 'polypeptide(L)'
;MEQEINKIPQNNLVFLKNNQNIPAVSPKIALRLKEKYIKDFFAPWETPFLWQNQNSIKADYTKILRNFTKHPVWYANPSLSTIHIKNNINLATYPNLKLRAITIRATNLRFLPIDQPSFGDWRKEGKNHPFDNFQTAFLNINVPLFILHTTHDRVWDLVITPYNCVGWVKSTDLAYVDNNFINDWQNHTFIVATKDAQPIYDDNGQRPINSRIGDLFPLLTNNYSSYQVLVAAKNQTGYAQFKTVNLNKQFSEIWPLKITTKNIASLANRFLGKRYGWGGVHGLRDCSSTMQALFTPFGIWLPRNSTAQADTGEFIPLDDYSDRQKEKIIRKTGQPFLTLIWLHGHIMLYIGEINGKAYAFHDPWRLHIKNSAGHLDQRGIIGRTVITSLDIGKNLRNNNWVYLELISGMTFLVKNYN
;
A
#
# COMPACT_ATOMS: atom_id res chain seq x y z
N MET A 1 -16.64 -20.16 4.58
CA MET A 1 -15.27 -19.64 4.37
C MET A 1 -14.34 -19.97 5.52
N GLU A 2 -14.67 -19.57 6.76
CA GLU A 2 -13.84 -19.84 7.94
C GLU A 2 -13.37 -21.30 8.05
N GLN A 3 -14.26 -22.27 7.82
CA GLN A 3 -13.90 -23.69 7.83
C GLN A 3 -12.83 -24.07 6.79
N GLU A 4 -12.83 -23.48 5.59
CA GLU A 4 -11.80 -23.74 4.57
C GLU A 4 -10.47 -23.10 4.97
N ILE A 5 -10.50 -21.89 5.53
CA ILE A 5 -9.31 -21.16 5.98
C ILE A 5 -8.67 -21.86 7.20
N ASN A 6 -9.49 -22.34 8.14
CA ASN A 6 -9.01 -23.02 9.36
C ASN A 6 -8.36 -24.38 9.09
N LYS A 7 -8.56 -24.98 7.91
CA LYS A 7 -7.82 -26.18 7.47
C LYS A 7 -6.38 -25.88 7.08
N ILE A 8 -6.02 -24.61 6.90
CA ILE A 8 -4.72 -24.17 6.42
C ILE A 8 -3.96 -23.52 7.58
N PRO A 9 -2.72 -23.92 7.87
CA PRO A 9 -1.90 -23.27 8.89
C PRO A 9 -1.76 -21.77 8.58
N GLN A 10 -2.29 -20.92 9.45
CA GLN A 10 -2.13 -19.47 9.37
C GLN A 10 -0.76 -19.06 9.96
N ASN A 11 0.30 -19.54 9.32
CA ASN A 11 1.69 -19.27 9.68
C ASN A 11 2.57 -19.44 8.42
N ASN A 12 3.11 -18.33 7.92
CA ASN A 12 3.96 -18.30 6.72
C ASN A 12 5.22 -19.18 6.88
N LEU A 13 5.72 -19.38 8.10
CA LEU A 13 6.91 -20.19 8.34
C LEU A 13 6.71 -21.67 7.99
N VAL A 14 5.47 -22.16 7.99
CA VAL A 14 5.15 -23.57 7.64
C VAL A 14 5.41 -23.86 6.16
N PHE A 15 5.42 -22.83 5.31
CA PHE A 15 5.59 -22.97 3.87
C PHE A 15 7.05 -22.82 3.41
N LEU A 16 7.97 -22.62 4.35
CA LEU A 16 9.40 -22.51 4.04
C LEU A 16 9.98 -23.88 3.67
N LYS A 17 10.75 -23.91 2.58
CA LYS A 17 11.59 -25.05 2.19
C LYS A 17 13.01 -24.88 2.78
N ASN A 18 13.91 -25.83 2.50
CA ASN A 18 15.32 -25.76 2.88
C ASN A 18 15.98 -24.44 2.40
N ASN A 19 17.08 -24.03 3.03
CA ASN A 19 17.85 -22.81 2.71
C ASN A 19 17.16 -21.46 3.01
N GLN A 20 16.18 -21.45 3.92
CA GLN A 20 15.40 -20.27 4.29
C GLN A 20 16.19 -19.05 4.83
N ASN A 21 17.42 -19.25 5.31
CA ASN A 21 18.30 -18.18 5.82
C ASN A 21 19.26 -17.63 4.75
N ILE A 22 19.37 -18.30 3.60
CA ILE A 22 20.25 -17.86 2.52
C ILE A 22 19.61 -16.64 1.85
N PRO A 23 20.37 -15.56 1.58
CA PRO A 23 19.89 -14.46 0.76
C PRO A 23 19.28 -14.97 -0.54
N ALA A 24 18.03 -14.62 -0.79
CA ALA A 24 17.31 -15.02 -1.99
C ALA A 24 17.79 -14.29 -3.25
N VAL A 25 18.65 -13.28 -3.09
CA VAL A 25 19.26 -12.47 -4.15
C VAL A 25 20.72 -12.20 -3.82
N SER A 26 21.54 -11.95 -4.85
CA SER A 26 22.93 -11.55 -4.65
C SER A 26 23.05 -10.14 -4.05
N PRO A 27 24.17 -9.79 -3.38
CA PRO A 27 24.39 -8.44 -2.86
C PRO A 27 24.24 -7.34 -3.92
N LYS A 28 24.67 -7.61 -5.16
CA LYS A 28 24.53 -6.67 -6.29
C LYS A 28 23.06 -6.41 -6.64
N ILE A 29 22.22 -7.46 -6.64
CA ILE A 29 20.78 -7.31 -6.88
C ILE A 29 20.12 -6.57 -5.71
N ALA A 30 20.45 -6.90 -4.46
CA ALA A 30 19.93 -6.21 -3.28
C ALA A 30 20.27 -4.71 -3.30
N LEU A 31 21.49 -4.34 -3.71
CA LEU A 31 21.89 -2.95 -3.87
C LEU A 31 21.06 -2.23 -4.94
N ARG A 32 20.87 -2.84 -6.12
CA ARG A 32 20.05 -2.27 -7.19
C ARG A 32 18.60 -2.06 -6.77
N LEU A 33 18.03 -3.00 -6.01
CA LEU A 33 16.68 -2.88 -5.45
C LEU A 33 16.60 -1.69 -4.48
N LYS A 34 17.57 -1.58 -3.55
CA LYS A 34 17.69 -0.45 -2.62
C LYS A 34 17.78 0.89 -3.35
N GLU A 35 18.66 1.01 -4.35
CA GLU A 35 18.83 2.23 -5.14
C GLU A 35 17.56 2.61 -5.90
N LYS A 36 16.90 1.63 -6.53
CA LYS A 36 15.60 1.83 -7.17
C LYS A 36 14.56 2.30 -6.16
N TYR A 37 14.52 1.68 -4.98
CA TYR A 37 13.59 2.08 -3.92
C TYR A 37 13.80 3.53 -3.52
N ILE A 38 15.04 3.95 -3.23
CA ILE A 38 15.35 5.34 -2.84
C ILE A 38 14.98 6.32 -3.95
N LYS A 39 15.34 6.01 -5.20
CA LYS A 39 15.01 6.83 -6.36
C LYS A 39 13.50 7.03 -6.51
N ASP A 40 12.73 5.94 -6.47
CA ASP A 40 11.27 6.02 -6.66
C ASP A 40 10.59 6.60 -5.41
N PHE A 41 11.11 6.32 -4.21
CA PHE A 41 10.60 6.86 -2.95
C PHE A 41 10.78 8.38 -2.87
N PHE A 42 11.91 8.93 -3.30
CA PHE A 42 12.15 10.39 -3.29
C PHE A 42 11.83 11.11 -4.61
N ALA A 43 11.31 10.39 -5.62
CA ALA A 43 10.92 10.98 -6.90
C ALA A 43 10.03 12.24 -6.77
N PRO A 44 9.09 12.37 -5.81
CA PRO A 44 8.32 13.62 -5.65
C PRO A 44 9.18 14.87 -5.41
N TRP A 45 10.38 14.74 -4.81
CA TRP A 45 11.26 15.89 -4.59
C TRP A 45 12.17 16.20 -5.78
N GLU A 46 12.50 15.20 -6.59
CA GLU A 46 13.50 15.31 -7.66
C GLU A 46 12.88 15.32 -9.06
N THR A 47 11.97 14.40 -9.32
CA THR A 47 11.33 14.16 -10.62
C THR A 47 9.82 13.92 -10.44
N PRO A 48 9.06 14.91 -9.92
CA PRO A 48 7.68 14.71 -9.50
C PRO A 48 6.72 14.23 -10.60
N PHE A 49 7.06 14.43 -11.87
CA PHE A 49 6.24 14.03 -13.01
C PHE A 49 6.71 12.73 -13.67
N LEU A 50 7.46 11.88 -12.95
CA LEU A 50 8.02 10.62 -13.45
C LEU A 50 6.95 9.70 -14.08
N TRP A 51 5.78 9.59 -13.45
CA TRP A 51 4.72 8.67 -13.89
C TRP A 51 3.57 9.36 -14.63
N GLN A 52 3.28 10.61 -14.28
CA GLN A 52 2.18 11.36 -14.86
C GLN A 52 2.55 12.84 -14.97
N ASN A 53 2.34 13.42 -16.15
CA ASN A 53 2.61 14.84 -16.38
C ASN A 53 1.48 15.74 -15.84
N GLN A 54 1.82 17.00 -15.57
CA GLN A 54 0.93 18.01 -15.03
C GLN A 54 -0.37 18.21 -15.85
N ASN A 55 -0.29 18.16 -17.18
CA ASN A 55 -1.46 18.37 -18.05
C ASN A 55 -2.42 17.19 -17.99
N SER A 56 -1.90 15.96 -17.94
CA SER A 56 -2.70 14.75 -17.74
C SER A 56 -3.41 14.78 -16.39
N ILE A 57 -2.73 15.22 -15.32
CA ILE A 57 -3.36 15.38 -14.00
C ILE A 57 -4.52 16.39 -14.08
N LYS A 58 -4.33 17.55 -14.72
CA LYS A 58 -5.40 18.54 -14.91
C LYS A 58 -6.58 17.95 -15.69
N ALA A 59 -6.31 17.21 -16.76
CA ALA A 59 -7.33 16.59 -17.59
C ALA A 59 -8.15 15.56 -16.81
N ASP A 60 -7.48 14.72 -16.01
CA ASP A 60 -8.13 13.75 -15.13
C ASP A 60 -9.04 14.43 -14.12
N TYR A 61 -8.55 15.45 -13.40
CA TYR A 61 -9.38 16.20 -12.44
C TYR A 61 -10.54 16.94 -13.12
N THR A 62 -10.36 17.43 -14.34
CA THR A 62 -11.45 18.03 -15.13
C THR A 62 -12.54 17.01 -15.42
N LYS A 63 -12.15 15.79 -15.85
CA LYS A 63 -13.08 14.68 -16.10
C LYS A 63 -13.77 14.22 -14.81
N ILE A 64 -13.02 14.11 -13.71
CA ILE A 64 -13.52 13.75 -12.39
C ILE A 64 -14.60 14.72 -11.93
N LEU A 65 -14.34 16.03 -11.96
CA LEU A 65 -15.31 17.03 -11.54
C LEU A 65 -16.53 17.08 -12.44
N ARG A 66 -16.35 16.89 -13.76
CA ARG A 66 -17.48 16.77 -14.69
C ARG A 66 -18.37 15.56 -14.37
N ASN A 67 -17.77 14.41 -14.06
CA ASN A 67 -18.53 13.21 -13.73
C ASN A 67 -19.21 13.33 -12.37
N PHE A 68 -18.51 13.86 -11.37
CA PHE A 68 -19.03 14.04 -10.02
C PHE A 68 -20.20 15.04 -9.97
N THR A 69 -20.15 16.12 -10.76
CA THR A 69 -21.26 17.07 -10.86
C THR A 69 -22.49 16.50 -11.58
N LYS A 70 -22.31 15.63 -12.57
CA LYS A 70 -23.41 14.95 -13.28
C LYS A 70 -24.05 13.81 -12.48
N HIS A 71 -23.22 13.07 -11.75
CA HIS A 71 -23.61 11.87 -11.01
C HIS A 71 -23.05 11.96 -9.60
N PRO A 72 -23.62 12.83 -8.73
CA PRO A 72 -23.23 12.88 -7.33
C PRO A 72 -23.46 11.50 -6.72
N VAL A 73 -22.44 10.98 -6.06
CA VAL A 73 -22.50 9.63 -5.50
C VAL A 73 -23.40 9.63 -4.26
N TRP A 74 -24.23 8.58 -4.13
CA TRP A 74 -25.18 8.43 -3.03
C TRP A 74 -24.45 8.45 -1.67
N TYR A 75 -25.00 9.18 -0.70
CA TYR A 75 -24.52 9.35 0.69
C TYR A 75 -23.35 10.31 0.96
N ALA A 76 -22.85 11.07 -0.01
CA ALA A 76 -22.37 12.41 0.35
C ALA A 76 -23.60 13.17 0.86
N ASN A 77 -23.59 13.60 2.13
CA ASN A 77 -24.63 14.41 2.78
C ASN A 77 -25.39 15.28 1.75
N PRO A 78 -26.72 15.24 1.65
CA PRO A 78 -27.50 16.03 0.67
C PRO A 78 -27.17 17.53 0.68
N SER A 79 -26.59 18.05 1.77
CA SER A 79 -26.11 19.43 1.88
C SER A 79 -24.71 19.68 1.29
N LEU A 80 -23.97 18.64 0.89
CA LEU A 80 -22.68 18.76 0.20
C LEU A 80 -22.92 19.22 -1.23
N SER A 81 -22.86 20.54 -1.41
CA SER A 81 -22.91 21.14 -2.74
C SER A 81 -21.67 20.73 -3.54
N THR A 82 -21.87 19.90 -4.58
CA THR A 82 -20.83 19.56 -5.55
C THR A 82 -20.23 20.81 -6.21
N ILE A 83 -21.03 21.88 -6.31
CA ILE A 83 -20.61 23.21 -6.77
C ILE A 83 -19.60 23.81 -5.80
N HIS A 84 -19.83 23.73 -4.48
CA HIS A 84 -18.89 24.25 -3.49
C HIS A 84 -17.52 23.55 -3.58
N ILE A 85 -17.50 22.22 -3.66
CA ILE A 85 -16.25 21.45 -3.82
C ILE A 85 -15.53 21.85 -5.12
N LYS A 86 -16.26 21.91 -6.24
CA LYS A 86 -15.70 22.32 -7.53
C LYS A 86 -15.11 23.73 -7.48
N ASN A 87 -15.82 24.68 -6.87
CA ASN A 87 -15.37 26.05 -6.73
C ASN A 87 -14.15 26.15 -5.80
N ASN A 88 -14.13 25.39 -4.71
CA ASN A 88 -13.00 25.36 -3.78
C ASN A 88 -11.74 24.74 -4.42
N ILE A 89 -11.89 23.71 -5.26
CA ILE A 89 -10.78 23.14 -6.03
C ILE A 89 -10.21 24.16 -7.04
N ASN A 90 -11.02 25.07 -7.58
CA ASN A 90 -10.55 26.15 -8.46
C ASN A 90 -9.51 25.75 -9.55
N LEU A 91 -9.85 24.77 -10.39
CA LEU A 91 -8.98 24.29 -11.48
C LEU A 91 -8.58 25.38 -12.50
N ALA A 92 -9.26 26.53 -12.52
CA ALA A 92 -8.87 27.67 -13.37
C ALA A 92 -7.46 28.18 -13.02
N THR A 93 -7.09 28.12 -11.73
CA THR A 93 -5.76 28.52 -11.25
C THR A 93 -4.75 27.37 -11.27
N TYR A 94 -5.11 26.19 -11.77
CA TYR A 94 -4.22 25.03 -11.73
C TYR A 94 -3.05 25.15 -12.72
N PRO A 95 -1.81 24.82 -12.28
CA PRO A 95 -1.38 24.61 -10.89
C PRO A 95 -1.14 25.94 -10.16
N ASN A 96 -1.46 26.03 -8.86
CA ASN A 96 -1.34 27.28 -8.09
C ASN A 96 -0.34 27.20 -6.91
N LEU A 97 0.21 26.02 -6.61
CA LEU A 97 1.16 25.85 -5.51
C LEU A 97 2.13 24.71 -5.85
N LYS A 98 3.34 25.04 -6.30
CA LYS A 98 4.38 24.07 -6.66
C LYS A 98 5.46 24.01 -5.60
N LEU A 99 5.30 23.12 -4.62
CA LEU A 99 6.21 23.00 -3.49
C LEU A 99 6.52 21.54 -3.19
N ARG A 100 7.72 21.28 -2.67
CA ARG A 100 8.07 19.98 -2.11
C ARG A 100 7.60 19.94 -0.66
N ALA A 101 7.07 18.79 -0.24
CA ALA A 101 6.52 18.59 1.08
C ALA A 101 6.84 17.20 1.62
N ILE A 102 6.55 16.99 2.90
CA ILE A 102 6.62 15.69 3.56
C ILE A 102 5.44 15.52 4.51
N THR A 103 4.92 14.31 4.64
CA THR A 103 3.90 14.01 5.65
C THR A 103 4.50 14.01 7.06
N ILE A 104 3.87 14.73 8.01
CA ILE A 104 4.31 14.79 9.42
C ILE A 104 3.55 13.81 10.33
N ARG A 105 2.55 13.11 9.77
CA ARG A 105 1.76 12.06 10.41
C ARG A 105 1.14 11.18 9.33
N ALA A 106 0.67 10.00 9.72
CA ALA A 106 -0.11 9.19 8.80
C ALA A 106 -1.44 9.88 8.44
N THR A 107 -1.80 9.88 7.15
CA THR A 107 -2.94 10.64 6.63
C THR A 107 -3.58 9.98 5.41
N ASN A 108 -4.80 10.39 5.08
CA ASN A 108 -5.51 9.88 3.91
C ASN A 108 -5.11 10.66 2.65
N LEU A 109 -4.89 9.92 1.57
CA LEU A 109 -4.89 10.45 0.22
C LEU A 109 -6.30 10.26 -0.36
N ARG A 110 -6.97 11.37 -0.61
CA ARG A 110 -8.36 11.40 -1.07
C ARG A 110 -8.45 11.70 -2.55
N PHE A 111 -9.48 11.19 -3.20
CA PHE A 111 -9.77 11.47 -4.60
C PHE A 111 -10.34 12.88 -4.83
N LEU A 112 -11.08 13.39 -3.86
CA LEU A 112 -11.58 14.77 -3.80
C LEU A 112 -11.22 15.36 -2.42
N PRO A 113 -11.11 16.70 -2.27
CA PRO A 113 -10.74 17.35 -1.01
C PRO A 113 -11.92 17.36 -0.02
N ILE A 114 -12.29 16.16 0.44
CA ILE A 114 -13.43 15.91 1.32
C ILE A 114 -13.17 14.73 2.25
N ASP A 115 -13.57 14.89 3.52
CA ASP A 115 -13.45 13.84 4.53
C ASP A 115 -14.58 12.80 4.44
N GLN A 116 -15.78 13.23 4.05
CA GLN A 116 -16.95 12.36 3.97
C GLN A 116 -16.72 11.24 2.95
N PRO A 117 -17.16 10.01 3.28
CA PRO A 117 -17.06 8.90 2.36
C PRO A 117 -18.12 9.00 1.26
N SER A 118 -17.90 8.23 0.20
CA SER A 118 -18.79 8.12 -0.94
C SER A 118 -19.01 6.65 -1.26
N PHE A 119 -20.26 6.19 -1.26
CA PHE A 119 -20.61 4.80 -1.52
C PHE A 119 -21.52 4.70 -2.75
N GLY A 120 -21.39 3.63 -3.52
CA GLY A 120 -22.33 3.38 -4.61
C GLY A 120 -23.75 3.08 -4.11
N ASP A 121 -24.62 2.72 -5.05
CA ASP A 121 -25.98 2.28 -4.74
C ASP A 121 -25.97 1.14 -3.71
N TRP A 122 -26.55 1.37 -2.54
CA TRP A 122 -26.57 0.42 -1.43
C TRP A 122 -27.27 -0.91 -1.77
N ARG A 123 -28.09 -0.92 -2.82
CA ARG A 123 -28.77 -2.10 -3.33
C ARG A 123 -27.86 -2.93 -4.25
N LYS A 124 -26.75 -2.36 -4.73
CA LYS A 124 -25.77 -3.04 -5.58
C LYS A 124 -24.63 -3.57 -4.73
N GLU A 125 -24.44 -4.89 -4.82
CA GLU A 125 -23.52 -5.60 -3.95
C GLU A 125 -22.07 -5.20 -4.24
N GLY A 126 -21.26 -5.11 -3.18
CA GLY A 126 -19.84 -4.73 -3.31
C GLY A 126 -19.58 -3.25 -3.59
N LYS A 127 -20.61 -2.38 -3.55
CA LYS A 127 -20.46 -0.93 -3.74
C LYS A 127 -20.68 -0.09 -2.48
N ASN A 128 -20.83 -0.76 -1.34
CA ASN A 128 -21.24 -0.16 -0.07
C ASN A 128 -20.06 -0.11 0.89
N HIS A 129 -20.30 0.32 2.12
CA HIS A 129 -19.32 0.19 3.20
C HIS A 129 -18.64 -1.21 3.20
N PRO A 130 -17.30 -1.29 3.30
CA PRO A 130 -16.34 -0.22 3.59
C PRO A 130 -15.72 0.46 2.35
N PHE A 131 -16.27 0.28 1.15
CA PHE A 131 -15.70 0.75 -0.12
C PHE A 131 -15.94 2.23 -0.38
N ASP A 132 -15.25 3.09 0.36
CA ASP A 132 -15.27 4.53 0.13
C ASP A 132 -14.58 4.89 -1.20
N ASN A 133 -15.37 5.33 -2.18
CA ASN A 133 -14.92 5.71 -3.51
C ASN A 133 -13.97 6.92 -3.51
N PHE A 134 -13.95 7.72 -2.44
CA PHE A 134 -13.03 8.84 -2.31
C PHE A 134 -11.74 8.50 -1.58
N GLN A 135 -11.61 7.30 -1.02
CA GLN A 135 -10.33 6.85 -0.49
C GLN A 135 -9.44 6.32 -1.62
N THR A 136 -8.28 6.96 -1.82
CA THR A 136 -7.27 6.51 -2.79
C THR A 136 -6.20 5.67 -2.10
N ALA A 137 -5.57 6.22 -1.06
CA ALA A 137 -4.49 5.56 -0.34
C ALA A 137 -4.39 6.09 1.09
N PHE A 138 -3.60 5.40 1.91
CA PHE A 138 -3.20 5.88 3.23
C PHE A 138 -1.69 6.08 3.21
N LEU A 139 -1.25 7.30 3.48
CA LEU A 139 0.17 7.67 3.52
C LEU A 139 0.66 7.55 4.95
N ASN A 140 1.80 6.92 5.13
CA ASN A 140 2.49 6.88 6.41
C ASN A 140 3.15 8.23 6.72
N ILE A 141 3.79 8.35 7.89
CA ILE A 141 4.66 9.49 8.18
C ILE A 141 5.92 9.46 7.29
N ASN A 142 6.58 10.61 7.14
CA ASN A 142 7.83 10.78 6.40
C ASN A 142 7.76 10.42 4.90
N VAL A 143 6.57 10.36 4.31
CA VAL A 143 6.41 10.18 2.87
C VAL A 143 6.70 11.51 2.17
N PRO A 144 7.70 11.57 1.26
CA PRO A 144 7.99 12.75 0.47
C PRO A 144 6.90 12.99 -0.57
N LEU A 145 6.54 14.24 -0.80
CA LEU A 145 5.43 14.64 -1.65
C LEU A 145 5.79 15.87 -2.49
N PHE A 146 5.08 16.03 -3.61
CA PHE A 146 5.08 17.26 -4.39
C PHE A 146 3.68 17.84 -4.42
N ILE A 147 3.49 19.03 -3.86
CA ILE A 147 2.25 19.78 -3.95
C ILE A 147 2.21 20.45 -5.32
N LEU A 148 1.09 20.29 -6.03
CA LEU A 148 0.81 20.93 -7.32
C LEU A 148 -0.20 22.07 -7.21
N HIS A 149 -1.12 21.93 -6.26
CA HIS A 149 -2.29 22.78 -6.19
C HIS A 149 -2.85 22.77 -4.78
N THR A 150 -3.42 23.87 -4.34
CA THR A 150 -4.11 24.02 -3.07
C THR A 150 -5.52 24.55 -3.31
N THR A 151 -6.47 24.12 -2.50
CA THR A 151 -7.84 24.65 -2.55
C THR A 151 -7.87 26.15 -2.21
N HIS A 152 -8.94 26.84 -2.62
CA HIS A 152 -9.11 28.27 -2.35
C HIS A 152 -9.08 28.60 -0.85
N ASP A 153 -9.65 27.72 -0.01
CA ASP A 153 -9.59 27.81 1.45
C ASP A 153 -8.27 27.34 2.08
N ARG A 154 -7.34 26.79 1.28
CA ARG A 154 -6.03 26.26 1.70
C ARG A 154 -6.09 25.12 2.72
N VAL A 155 -7.22 24.40 2.79
CA VAL A 155 -7.38 23.26 3.71
C VAL A 155 -6.80 21.98 3.10
N TRP A 156 -6.79 21.86 1.78
CA TRP A 156 -6.36 20.67 1.06
C TRP A 156 -5.33 20.99 -0.01
N ASP A 157 -4.33 20.13 -0.10
CA ASP A 157 -3.30 20.16 -1.13
C ASP A 157 -3.40 18.92 -2.03
N LEU A 158 -3.40 19.15 -3.33
CA LEU A 158 -3.25 18.11 -4.33
C LEU A 158 -1.78 17.75 -4.46
N VAL A 159 -1.44 16.50 -4.17
CA VAL A 159 -0.07 16.02 -4.10
C VAL A 159 0.20 14.88 -5.09
N ILE A 160 1.42 14.83 -5.59
CA ILE A 160 2.00 13.64 -6.21
C ILE A 160 2.76 12.86 -5.14
N THR A 161 2.49 11.56 -5.07
CA THR A 161 3.12 10.65 -4.09
C THR A 161 4.17 9.76 -4.76
N PRO A 162 5.06 9.13 -3.98
CA PRO A 162 6.08 8.25 -4.55
C PRO A 162 5.53 6.87 -4.94
N TYR A 163 4.21 6.67 -4.87
CA TYR A 163 3.56 5.38 -5.09
C TYR A 163 2.75 5.34 -6.39
N ASN A 164 3.08 6.24 -7.34
CA ASN A 164 2.34 6.46 -8.58
C ASN A 164 0.86 6.78 -8.31
N CYS A 165 0.61 7.72 -7.39
CA CYS A 165 -0.72 8.21 -7.07
C CYS A 165 -0.72 9.73 -6.97
N VAL A 166 -1.85 10.32 -7.36
CA VAL A 166 -2.14 11.74 -7.20
C VAL A 166 -3.46 11.88 -6.45
N GLY A 167 -3.51 12.76 -5.46
CA GLY A 167 -4.70 12.92 -4.62
C GLY A 167 -4.59 14.09 -3.65
N TRP A 168 -5.67 14.34 -2.93
CA TRP A 168 -5.79 15.43 -1.97
C TRP A 168 -5.42 14.96 -0.57
N VAL A 169 -4.61 15.75 0.12
CA VAL A 169 -4.23 15.55 1.52
C VAL A 169 -4.54 16.83 2.28
N LYS A 170 -4.89 16.71 3.57
CA LYS A 170 -5.07 17.89 4.43
C LYS A 170 -3.73 18.64 4.57
N SER A 171 -3.73 19.93 4.28
CA SER A 171 -2.54 20.78 4.38
C SER A 171 -1.95 20.79 5.79
N THR A 172 -2.78 20.55 6.82
CA THR A 172 -2.33 20.41 8.22
C THR A 172 -1.36 19.24 8.43
N ASP A 173 -1.44 18.19 7.62
CA ASP A 173 -0.65 16.96 7.77
C ASP A 173 0.66 16.97 6.96
N LEU A 174 0.94 18.07 6.25
CA LEU A 174 2.10 18.24 5.37
C LEU A 174 3.00 19.37 5.86
N ALA A 175 4.31 19.22 5.87
CA ALA A 175 5.24 20.32 6.04
C ALA A 175 6.03 20.56 4.75
N TYR A 176 6.28 21.83 4.40
CA TYR A 176 7.08 22.19 3.22
C TYR A 176 8.56 21.89 3.47
N VAL A 177 9.28 21.44 2.44
CA VAL A 177 10.71 21.13 2.55
C VAL A 177 11.52 21.97 1.57
N ASP A 178 12.69 22.42 2.02
CA ASP A 178 13.68 23.11 1.19
C ASP A 178 14.83 22.18 0.79
N ASN A 179 15.79 22.69 0.01
CA ASN A 179 16.94 21.90 -0.44
C ASN A 179 17.83 21.44 0.72
N ASN A 180 17.97 22.24 1.78
CA ASN A 180 18.83 21.89 2.91
C ASN A 180 18.24 20.72 3.68
N PHE A 181 16.94 20.77 3.97
CA PHE A 181 16.21 19.67 4.58
C PHE A 181 16.29 18.40 3.73
N ILE A 182 16.06 18.49 2.42
CA ILE A 182 16.08 17.34 1.51
C ILE A 182 17.46 16.68 1.49
N ASN A 183 18.51 17.48 1.27
CA ASN A 183 19.89 16.98 1.18
C ASN A 183 20.31 16.31 2.50
N ASP A 184 19.99 16.91 3.64
CA ASP A 184 20.29 16.32 4.94
C ASP A 184 19.48 15.03 5.16
N TRP A 185 18.16 15.07 4.92
CA TRP A 185 17.26 13.92 5.08
C TRP A 185 17.70 12.70 4.27
N GLN A 186 18.08 12.88 3.00
CA GLN A 186 18.44 11.80 2.08
C GLN A 186 19.81 11.18 2.37
N ASN A 187 20.74 11.91 3.01
CA ASN A 187 22.09 11.44 3.29
C ASN A 187 22.19 10.46 4.47
N HIS A 188 21.11 10.30 5.24
CA HIS A 188 21.08 9.41 6.39
C HIS A 188 20.96 7.93 6.01
N THR A 189 21.46 7.08 6.90
CA THR A 189 21.00 5.68 6.94
C THR A 189 19.58 5.65 7.47
N PHE A 190 18.73 4.74 6.97
CA PHE A 190 17.34 4.64 7.43
C PHE A 190 17.16 3.48 8.42
N ILE A 191 16.27 3.67 9.38
CA ILE A 191 15.64 2.63 10.18
C ILE A 191 14.24 2.40 9.63
N VAL A 192 13.83 1.12 9.57
CA VAL A 192 12.48 0.74 9.19
C VAL A 192 11.72 0.13 10.37
N ALA A 193 10.47 0.53 10.56
CA ALA A 193 9.60 -0.11 11.54
C ALA A 193 9.14 -1.49 11.05
N THR A 194 9.20 -2.49 11.93
CA THR A 194 8.85 -3.90 11.67
C THR A 194 7.66 -4.38 12.50
N LYS A 195 6.98 -3.47 13.22
CA LYS A 195 5.72 -3.73 13.93
C LYS A 195 4.79 -2.54 13.84
N ASP A 196 3.49 -2.80 13.70
CA ASP A 196 2.47 -1.76 13.72
C ASP A 196 2.16 -1.28 15.14
N ALA A 197 1.61 -0.08 15.23
CA ALA A 197 1.03 0.53 16.42
C ALA A 197 1.99 0.56 17.62
N GLN A 198 3.29 0.70 17.37
CA GLN A 198 4.23 0.96 18.46
C GLN A 198 4.26 2.47 18.71
N PRO A 199 3.98 2.90 19.95
CA PRO A 199 4.04 4.31 20.28
C PRO A 199 5.48 4.79 20.18
N ILE A 200 5.66 5.90 19.49
CA ILE A 200 6.93 6.61 19.45
C ILE A 200 6.79 7.79 20.42
N TYR A 201 7.77 7.92 21.31
CA TYR A 201 7.83 9.03 22.26
C TYR A 201 8.92 9.99 21.80
N ASP A 202 8.62 11.28 21.89
CA ASP A 202 9.64 12.30 21.81
C ASP A 202 10.39 12.45 23.15
N ASP A 203 11.44 13.27 23.14
CA ASP A 203 12.27 13.52 24.33
C ASP A 203 11.48 14.18 25.48
N ASN A 204 10.29 14.74 25.21
CA ASN A 204 9.39 15.31 26.21
C ASN A 204 8.37 14.29 26.75
N GLY A 205 8.48 13.01 26.37
CA GLY A 205 7.57 11.94 26.78
C GLY A 205 6.15 12.07 26.23
N GLN A 206 5.91 13.00 25.30
CA GLN A 206 4.62 13.11 24.63
C GLN A 206 4.52 12.02 23.55
N ARG A 207 3.30 11.59 23.22
CA ARG A 207 3.06 10.64 22.13
C ARG A 207 2.67 11.36 20.83
N PRO A 208 3.61 11.76 19.98
CA PRO A 208 3.29 11.97 18.59
C PRO A 208 3.69 10.71 17.81
N ILE A 209 2.70 10.07 17.20
CA ILE A 209 2.83 9.06 16.13
C ILE A 209 2.95 7.60 16.60
N ASN A 210 2.12 6.75 16.01
CA ASN A 210 2.22 5.30 16.09
C ASN A 210 2.94 4.81 14.85
N SER A 211 4.04 4.06 15.03
CA SER A 211 4.75 3.47 13.91
C SER A 211 3.91 2.43 13.17
N ARG A 212 4.20 2.26 11.89
CA ARG A 212 3.59 1.27 11.01
C ARG A 212 4.70 0.51 10.30
N ILE A 213 4.48 -0.78 10.04
CA ILE A 213 5.40 -1.58 9.22
C ILE A 213 5.59 -0.86 7.88
N GLY A 214 6.85 -0.58 7.56
CA GLY A 214 7.25 0.15 6.37
C GLY A 214 7.58 1.63 6.59
N ASP A 215 7.35 2.20 7.77
CA ASP A 215 7.79 3.57 8.07
C ASP A 215 9.32 3.65 8.06
N LEU A 216 9.86 4.66 7.37
CA LEU A 216 11.28 4.92 7.27
C LEU A 216 11.66 6.18 8.07
N PHE A 217 12.74 6.08 8.83
CA PHE A 217 13.22 7.13 9.71
C PHE A 217 14.74 7.31 9.53
N PRO A 218 15.24 8.53 9.27
CA PRO A 218 16.68 8.81 9.29
C PRO A 218 17.31 8.46 10.64
N LEU A 219 18.39 7.70 10.64
CA LEU A 219 19.13 7.27 11.84
C LEU A 219 20.10 8.36 12.29
N LEU A 220 19.94 8.87 13.50
CA LEU A 220 20.96 9.71 14.14
C LEU A 220 22.00 8.86 14.86
N THR A 221 21.53 8.04 15.80
CA THR A 221 22.41 7.31 16.74
C THR A 221 21.90 5.89 16.97
N ASN A 222 22.82 4.93 16.97
CA ASN A 222 22.54 3.53 17.29
C ASN A 222 22.91 3.24 18.75
N ASN A 223 21.95 3.41 19.66
CA ASN A 223 22.14 3.14 21.09
C ASN A 223 22.02 1.64 21.39
N TYR A 224 22.27 1.21 22.64
CA TYR A 224 22.22 -0.21 22.98
C TYR A 224 20.84 -0.84 22.72
N SER A 225 19.77 -0.29 23.30
CA SER A 225 18.40 -0.83 23.25
C SER A 225 17.44 -0.11 22.28
N SER A 226 17.85 1.04 21.72
CA SER A 226 17.04 1.85 20.81
C SER A 226 17.85 2.39 19.63
N TYR A 227 17.13 2.78 18.57
CA TYR A 227 17.64 3.68 17.55
C TYR A 227 17.09 5.08 17.82
N GLN A 228 17.96 6.08 17.92
CA GLN A 228 17.55 7.48 17.91
C GLN A 228 17.43 7.92 16.45
N VAL A 229 16.24 8.38 16.07
CA VAL A 229 15.89 8.67 14.67
C VAL A 229 15.20 10.03 14.53
N LEU A 230 15.10 10.51 13.29
CA LEU A 230 14.38 11.73 12.94
C LEU A 230 12.96 11.44 12.45
N VAL A 231 12.03 12.32 12.83
CA VAL A 231 10.73 12.48 12.19
C VAL A 231 10.56 13.90 11.69
N ALA A 232 9.82 14.08 10.60
CA ALA A 232 9.45 15.40 10.15
C ALA A 232 8.33 15.97 11.03
N ALA A 233 8.55 17.18 11.53
CA ALA A 233 7.56 17.98 12.22
C ALA A 233 7.37 19.32 11.50
N LYS A 234 6.21 19.95 11.70
CA LYS A 234 5.91 21.27 11.12
C LYS A 234 6.28 22.37 12.12
N ASN A 235 7.07 23.35 11.68
CA ASN A 235 7.36 24.55 12.46
C ASN A 235 6.24 25.61 12.30
N GLN A 236 6.38 26.76 12.98
CA GLN A 236 5.38 27.83 12.95
C GLN A 236 5.20 28.48 11.56
N THR A 237 6.20 28.37 10.67
CA THR A 237 6.14 28.91 9.31
C THR A 237 5.65 27.89 8.28
N GLY A 238 5.29 26.68 8.70
CA GLY A 238 4.79 25.62 7.83
C GLY A 238 5.88 24.74 7.19
N TYR A 239 7.15 25.03 7.45
CA TYR A 239 8.29 24.25 6.96
C TYR A 239 8.60 23.06 7.88
N ALA A 240 9.20 22.04 7.31
CA ALA A 240 9.63 20.86 8.02
C ALA A 240 10.84 21.16 8.89
N GLN A 241 10.83 20.62 10.09
CA GLN A 241 11.97 20.59 11.00
C GLN A 241 12.16 19.17 11.50
N PHE A 242 13.39 18.85 11.87
CA PHE A 242 13.70 17.57 12.49
C PHE A 242 13.19 17.52 13.92
N LYS A 243 12.60 16.39 14.28
CA LYS A 243 12.32 16.04 15.66
C LYS A 243 12.91 14.69 15.97
N THR A 244 13.63 14.61 17.08
CA THR A 244 14.27 13.37 17.53
C THR A 244 13.29 12.50 18.29
N VAL A 245 13.33 11.20 18.01
CA VAL A 245 12.53 10.18 18.69
C VAL A 245 13.33 8.89 18.85
N ASN A 246 12.92 8.04 19.80
CA ASN A 246 13.56 6.74 20.03
C ASN A 246 12.67 5.59 19.55
N LEU A 247 13.24 4.69 18.73
CA LEU A 247 12.61 3.45 18.30
C LEU A 247 13.22 2.26 19.02
N ASN A 248 12.37 1.38 19.55
CA ASN A 248 12.83 0.15 20.20
C ASN A 248 13.32 -0.86 19.13
N LYS A 249 14.56 -1.34 19.27
CA LYS A 249 15.18 -2.32 18.36
C LYS A 249 14.39 -3.62 18.21
N GLN A 250 13.56 -4.00 19.17
CA GLN A 250 12.67 -5.15 19.06
C GLN A 250 11.66 -5.02 17.90
N PHE A 251 11.35 -3.78 17.49
CA PHE A 251 10.28 -3.45 16.54
C PHE A 251 10.74 -2.56 15.39
N SER A 252 12.05 -2.42 15.21
CA SER A 252 12.66 -1.61 14.15
C SER A 252 14.05 -2.13 13.83
N GLU A 253 14.50 -1.98 12.59
CA GLU A 253 15.76 -2.53 12.10
C GLU A 253 16.46 -1.53 11.17
N ILE A 254 17.78 -1.66 11.00
CA ILE A 254 18.52 -0.91 9.98
C ILE A 254 18.03 -1.34 8.59
N TRP A 255 17.69 -0.37 7.76
CA TRP A 255 17.13 -0.59 6.43
C TRP A 255 18.22 -0.61 5.34
N PRO A 256 18.13 -1.49 4.33
CA PRO A 256 17.13 -2.57 4.17
C PRO A 256 17.50 -3.84 4.94
N LEU A 257 16.48 -4.62 5.31
CA LEU A 257 16.64 -5.97 5.84
C LEU A 257 17.18 -6.91 4.75
N LYS A 258 17.91 -7.95 5.17
CA LYS A 258 18.35 -9.01 4.27
C LYS A 258 17.14 -9.72 3.64
N ILE A 259 17.14 -9.83 2.31
CA ILE A 259 16.09 -10.50 1.53
C ILE A 259 16.29 -12.02 1.65
N THR A 260 15.71 -12.63 2.68
CA THR A 260 15.63 -14.09 2.86
C THR A 260 14.17 -14.49 2.95
N THR A 261 13.83 -15.70 2.51
CA THR A 261 12.43 -16.19 2.60
C THR A 261 11.97 -16.27 4.06
N LYS A 262 12.87 -16.63 5.00
CA LYS A 262 12.56 -16.60 6.44
C LYS A 262 12.23 -15.21 6.96
N ASN A 263 13.00 -14.18 6.57
CA ASN A 263 12.74 -12.81 7.02
C ASN A 263 11.41 -12.30 6.47
N ILE A 264 11.13 -12.53 5.19
CA ILE A 264 9.86 -12.12 4.56
C ILE A 264 8.69 -12.85 5.22
N ALA A 265 8.77 -14.18 5.40
CA ALA A 265 7.74 -14.98 6.06
C ALA A 265 7.49 -14.54 7.51
N SER A 266 8.56 -14.26 8.27
CA SER A 266 8.47 -13.80 9.66
C SER A 266 7.78 -12.44 9.76
N LEU A 267 8.08 -11.52 8.83
CA LEU A 267 7.42 -10.23 8.77
C LEU A 267 5.96 -10.36 8.29
N ALA A 268 5.69 -11.21 7.30
CA ALA A 268 4.34 -11.49 6.78
C ALA A 268 3.40 -12.02 7.88
N ASN A 269 3.91 -12.83 8.82
CA ASN A 269 3.14 -13.28 9.99
C ASN A 269 2.60 -12.14 10.84
N ARG A 270 3.26 -10.99 10.88
CA ARG A 270 2.80 -9.83 11.66
C ARG A 270 1.55 -9.17 11.05
N PHE A 271 1.15 -9.55 9.85
CA PHE A 271 -0.06 -9.05 9.19
C PHE A 271 -1.25 -10.00 9.34
N LEU A 272 -1.02 -11.30 9.59
CA LEU A 272 -2.09 -12.29 9.67
C LEU A 272 -3.18 -11.89 10.67
N GLY A 273 -4.45 -12.01 10.24
CA GLY A 273 -5.62 -11.65 11.03
C GLY A 273 -5.94 -10.15 11.08
N LYS A 274 -5.07 -9.26 10.57
CA LYS A 274 -5.38 -7.82 10.50
C LYS A 274 -6.54 -7.57 9.55
N ARG A 275 -7.45 -6.69 9.97
CA ARG A 275 -8.66 -6.34 9.21
C ARG A 275 -8.31 -5.63 7.91
N TYR A 276 -9.04 -5.97 6.87
CA TYR A 276 -9.03 -5.31 5.57
C TYR A 276 -9.60 -3.88 5.70
N GLY A 277 -8.98 -2.93 5.00
CA GLY A 277 -9.50 -1.59 4.79
C GLY A 277 -9.24 -1.12 3.37
N TRP A 278 -10.32 -0.94 2.60
CA TRP A 278 -10.30 -0.41 1.24
C TRP A 278 -9.52 0.90 1.18
N GLY A 279 -8.53 1.01 0.30
CA GLY A 279 -7.79 2.27 0.16
C GLY A 279 -6.97 2.66 1.41
N GLY A 280 -6.92 1.81 2.44
CA GLY A 280 -6.38 2.12 3.77
C GLY A 280 -7.30 2.90 4.69
N VAL A 281 -8.63 2.88 4.47
CA VAL A 281 -9.63 3.46 5.39
C VAL A 281 -9.34 3.00 6.84
N HIS A 282 -9.48 3.93 7.79
CA HIS A 282 -9.13 3.76 9.23
C HIS A 282 -7.66 3.43 9.50
N GLY A 283 -6.76 3.72 8.55
CA GLY A 283 -5.35 3.35 8.67
C GLY A 283 -5.13 1.84 8.61
N LEU A 284 -6.06 1.08 8.02
CA LEU A 284 -5.88 -0.34 7.75
C LEU A 284 -5.12 -0.53 6.42
N ARG A 285 -5.06 -1.77 5.92
CA ARG A 285 -4.45 -2.08 4.62
C ARG A 285 -5.44 -2.87 3.77
N ASP A 286 -5.24 -2.83 2.47
CA ASP A 286 -5.87 -3.68 1.47
C ASP A 286 -4.83 -4.63 0.85
N CYS A 287 -5.23 -5.45 -0.12
CA CYS A 287 -4.36 -6.42 -0.78
C CYS A 287 -3.00 -5.83 -1.20
N SER A 288 -3.01 -4.74 -1.96
CA SER A 288 -1.83 -4.10 -2.53
C SER A 288 -1.00 -3.30 -1.50
N SER A 289 -1.65 -2.60 -0.57
CA SER A 289 -0.92 -1.86 0.48
C SER A 289 -0.31 -2.79 1.54
N THR A 290 -0.87 -3.99 1.72
CA THR A 290 -0.22 -5.06 2.49
C THR A 290 1.05 -5.55 1.80
N MET A 291 1.05 -5.76 0.47
CA MET A 291 2.28 -6.09 -0.27
C MET A 291 3.31 -4.98 -0.17
N GLN A 292 2.91 -3.73 -0.40
CA GLN A 292 3.81 -2.57 -0.31
C GLN A 292 4.48 -2.49 1.07
N ALA A 293 3.70 -2.55 2.15
CA ALA A 293 4.23 -2.51 3.52
C ALA A 293 5.13 -3.71 3.85
N LEU A 294 4.84 -4.91 3.32
CA LEU A 294 5.67 -6.09 3.51
C LEU A 294 7.03 -5.97 2.83
N PHE A 295 7.07 -5.36 1.63
CA PHE A 295 8.29 -5.29 0.81
C PHE A 295 9.15 -4.05 1.05
N THR A 296 8.60 -2.96 1.62
CA THR A 296 9.37 -1.77 2.00
C THR A 296 10.58 -2.10 2.88
N PRO A 297 10.48 -2.89 3.98
CA PRO A 297 11.64 -3.21 4.81
C PRO A 297 12.79 -3.90 4.07
N PHE A 298 12.51 -4.56 2.95
CA PHE A 298 13.50 -5.26 2.13
C PHE A 298 14.08 -4.42 0.99
N GLY A 299 13.65 -3.16 0.88
CA GLY A 299 14.06 -2.26 -0.21
C GLY A 299 13.52 -2.67 -1.57
N ILE A 300 12.40 -3.40 -1.61
CA ILE A 300 11.70 -3.74 -2.86
C ILE A 300 10.54 -2.76 -3.01
N TRP A 301 10.63 -1.86 -3.99
CA TRP A 301 9.61 -0.84 -4.21
C TRP A 301 8.42 -1.42 -4.96
N LEU A 302 7.22 -1.09 -4.49
CA LEU A 302 5.96 -1.45 -5.13
C LEU A 302 5.06 -0.21 -5.26
N PRO A 303 4.39 -0.01 -6.42
CA PRO A 303 3.39 1.03 -6.58
C PRO A 303 2.15 0.71 -5.75
N ARG A 304 1.23 1.68 -5.64
CA ARG A 304 0.07 1.57 -4.75
C ARG A 304 -0.94 0.51 -5.17
N ASN A 305 -1.20 0.35 -6.47
CA ASN A 305 -2.34 -0.41 -6.99
C ASN A 305 -1.92 -1.81 -7.48
N SER A 306 -2.80 -2.80 -7.32
CA SER A 306 -2.54 -4.21 -7.67
C SER A 306 -2.13 -4.42 -9.12
N THR A 307 -2.79 -3.77 -10.09
CA THR A 307 -2.41 -3.84 -11.51
C THR A 307 -0.99 -3.32 -11.74
N ALA A 308 -0.66 -2.14 -11.21
CA ALA A 308 0.68 -1.60 -11.34
C ALA A 308 1.73 -2.47 -10.62
N GLN A 309 1.36 -3.14 -9.52
CA GLN A 309 2.24 -4.11 -8.84
C GLN A 309 2.53 -5.33 -9.71
N ALA A 310 1.53 -5.85 -10.44
CA ALA A 310 1.72 -6.94 -11.39
C ALA A 310 2.75 -6.58 -12.48
N ASP A 311 2.78 -5.33 -12.90
CA ASP A 311 3.68 -4.82 -13.93
C ASP A 311 5.09 -4.41 -13.43
N THR A 312 5.39 -4.56 -12.12
CA THR A 312 6.69 -4.13 -11.57
C THR A 312 7.88 -4.98 -11.95
N GLY A 313 7.62 -6.22 -12.35
CA GLY A 313 8.61 -7.26 -12.57
C GLY A 313 8.41 -7.97 -13.90
N GLU A 314 8.91 -9.20 -13.97
CA GLU A 314 8.65 -10.04 -15.15
C GLU A 314 7.27 -10.68 -15.03
N PHE A 315 6.30 -10.16 -15.79
CA PHE A 315 4.94 -10.66 -15.82
C PHE A 315 4.81 -11.88 -16.75
N ILE A 316 4.25 -12.95 -16.21
CA ILE A 316 3.86 -14.16 -16.94
C ILE A 316 2.34 -14.19 -17.03
N PRO A 317 1.75 -14.00 -18.24
CA PRO A 317 0.32 -14.15 -18.43
C PRO A 317 -0.09 -15.61 -18.26
N LEU A 318 -1.24 -15.81 -17.63
CA LEU A 318 -1.79 -17.12 -17.30
C LEU A 318 -3.22 -17.32 -17.82
N ASP A 319 -3.88 -16.29 -18.37
CA ASP A 319 -5.29 -16.33 -18.79
C ASP A 319 -5.63 -17.50 -19.74
N ASP A 320 -4.71 -17.86 -20.66
CA ASP A 320 -4.91 -18.90 -21.67
C ASP A 320 -4.70 -20.34 -21.17
N TYR A 321 -4.34 -20.52 -19.90
CA TYR A 321 -4.09 -21.83 -19.32
C TYR A 321 -5.29 -22.34 -18.52
N SER A 322 -5.53 -23.66 -18.57
CA SER A 322 -6.47 -24.29 -17.64
C SER A 322 -6.00 -24.13 -16.19
N ASP A 323 -6.92 -24.18 -15.23
CA ASP A 323 -6.63 -24.11 -13.79
C ASP A 323 -5.46 -25.02 -13.36
N ARG A 324 -5.48 -26.27 -13.81
CA ARG A 324 -4.42 -27.25 -13.50
C ARG A 324 -3.07 -26.82 -14.08
N GLN A 325 -3.06 -26.23 -15.28
CA GLN A 325 -1.84 -25.70 -15.89
C GLN A 325 -1.37 -24.45 -15.14
N LYS A 326 -2.27 -23.51 -14.78
CA LYS A 326 -1.95 -22.33 -13.97
C LYS A 326 -1.26 -22.72 -12.67
N GLU A 327 -1.85 -23.63 -11.89
CA GLU A 327 -1.27 -24.09 -10.63
C GLU A 327 0.09 -24.78 -10.84
N LYS A 328 0.20 -25.62 -11.88
CA LYS A 328 1.47 -26.29 -12.22
C LYS A 328 2.57 -25.29 -12.58
N ILE A 329 2.25 -24.25 -13.35
CA ILE A 329 3.20 -23.19 -13.73
C ILE A 329 3.65 -22.44 -12.48
N ILE A 330 2.70 -21.92 -11.68
CA ILE A 330 2.99 -21.19 -10.43
C ILE A 330 3.88 -22.03 -9.50
N ARG A 331 3.57 -23.31 -9.31
CA ARG A 331 4.36 -24.20 -8.43
C ARG A 331 5.77 -24.45 -8.93
N LYS A 332 5.93 -24.60 -10.26
CA LYS A 332 7.21 -24.97 -10.87
C LYS A 332 8.15 -23.79 -11.05
N THR A 333 7.62 -22.62 -11.39
CA THR A 333 8.45 -21.45 -11.75
C THR A 333 8.36 -20.35 -10.73
N GLY A 334 7.25 -20.24 -9.98
CA GLY A 334 7.09 -19.26 -8.92
C GLY A 334 8.17 -19.40 -7.84
N GLN A 335 8.77 -18.29 -7.45
CA GLN A 335 9.68 -18.21 -6.32
C GLN A 335 8.89 -17.86 -5.05
N PRO A 336 8.76 -18.77 -4.07
CA PRO A 336 8.07 -18.49 -2.81
C PRO A 336 8.60 -17.22 -2.15
N PHE A 337 7.69 -16.39 -1.65
CA PHE A 337 7.95 -15.10 -1.02
C PHE A 337 8.53 -14.00 -1.93
N LEU A 338 8.68 -14.24 -3.24
CA LEU A 338 9.19 -13.27 -4.21
C LEU A 338 8.42 -13.26 -5.54
N THR A 339 7.24 -13.90 -5.58
CA THR A 339 6.34 -13.89 -6.74
C THR A 339 4.97 -13.40 -6.31
N LEU A 340 4.46 -12.36 -6.97
CA LEU A 340 3.08 -11.92 -6.79
C LEU A 340 2.18 -12.63 -7.79
N ILE A 341 1.00 -13.05 -7.34
CA ILE A 341 -0.06 -13.62 -8.17
C ILE A 341 -1.15 -12.57 -8.29
N TRP A 342 -1.59 -12.30 -9.52
CA TRP A 342 -2.51 -11.24 -9.83
C TRP A 342 -3.77 -11.76 -10.52
N LEU A 343 -4.90 -11.19 -10.11
CA LEU A 343 -6.18 -11.25 -10.80
C LEU A 343 -6.81 -9.87 -10.78
N HIS A 344 -7.77 -9.63 -11.66
CA HIS A 344 -8.40 -8.31 -11.78
C HIS A 344 -8.98 -7.82 -10.44
N GLY A 345 -8.36 -6.78 -9.87
CA GLY A 345 -8.77 -6.18 -8.59
C GLY A 345 -8.15 -6.79 -7.33
N HIS A 346 -7.28 -7.79 -7.42
CA HIS A 346 -6.67 -8.42 -6.25
C HIS A 346 -5.23 -8.91 -6.52
N ILE A 347 -4.38 -8.87 -5.49
CA ILE A 347 -3.00 -9.34 -5.58
C ILE A 347 -2.62 -10.13 -4.33
N MET A 348 -1.78 -11.13 -4.53
CA MET A 348 -1.39 -12.09 -3.50
C MET A 348 0.10 -12.39 -3.58
N LEU A 349 0.72 -12.76 -2.46
CA LEU A 349 2.09 -13.27 -2.44
C LEU A 349 2.06 -14.79 -2.52
N TYR A 350 2.70 -15.38 -3.53
CA TYR A 350 2.94 -16.82 -3.55
C TYR A 350 3.90 -17.20 -2.43
N ILE A 351 3.51 -18.12 -1.55
CA ILE A 351 4.32 -18.51 -0.37
C ILE A 351 4.85 -19.94 -0.44
N GLY A 352 4.53 -20.68 -1.51
CA GLY A 352 5.01 -22.05 -1.71
C GLY A 352 3.88 -23.06 -1.85
N GLU A 353 4.23 -24.32 -1.61
CA GLU A 353 3.33 -25.46 -1.80
C GLU A 353 3.42 -26.45 -0.64
N ILE A 354 2.31 -27.14 -0.38
CA ILE A 354 2.24 -28.31 0.52
C ILE A 354 1.44 -29.38 -0.20
N ASN A 355 1.94 -30.63 -0.23
CA ASN A 355 1.28 -31.78 -0.86
C ASN A 355 0.81 -31.51 -2.30
N GLY A 356 1.60 -30.75 -3.05
CA GLY A 356 1.31 -30.40 -4.43
C GLY A 356 0.21 -29.35 -4.63
N LYS A 357 -0.11 -28.57 -3.60
CA LYS A 357 -1.08 -27.48 -3.69
C LYS A 357 -0.38 -26.14 -3.48
N ALA A 358 -0.67 -25.15 -4.31
CA ALA A 358 -0.11 -23.80 -4.18
C ALA A 358 -0.87 -22.96 -3.14
N TYR A 359 -0.12 -22.18 -2.36
CA TYR A 359 -0.66 -21.30 -1.32
C TYR A 359 -0.21 -19.86 -1.51
N ALA A 360 -1.05 -18.93 -1.07
CA ALA A 360 -0.77 -17.51 -1.12
C ALA A 360 -1.17 -16.79 0.17
N PHE A 361 -0.38 -15.78 0.51
CA PHE A 361 -0.63 -14.82 1.59
C PHE A 361 -1.21 -13.53 0.99
N HIS A 362 -2.33 -13.04 1.53
CA HIS A 362 -3.03 -11.89 0.96
C HIS A 362 -4.06 -11.29 1.92
N ASP A 363 -4.61 -10.13 1.57
CA ASP A 363 -5.63 -9.41 2.33
C ASP A 363 -6.88 -9.18 1.46
N PRO A 364 -7.77 -10.19 1.35
CA PRO A 364 -8.99 -10.11 0.57
C PRO A 364 -10.14 -9.51 1.38
N TRP A 365 -11.05 -8.80 0.69
CA TRP A 365 -12.35 -8.48 1.30
C TRP A 365 -13.24 -9.73 1.36
N ARG A 366 -13.47 -10.40 0.23
CA ARG A 366 -14.40 -11.53 0.13
C ARG A 366 -14.12 -12.45 -1.06
N LEU A 367 -14.72 -13.63 -1.03
CA LEU A 367 -15.08 -14.40 -2.23
C LEU A 367 -16.50 -14.06 -2.71
N HIS A 368 -16.72 -14.17 -4.02
CA HIS A 368 -18.04 -13.93 -4.63
C HIS A 368 -18.88 -15.22 -4.63
N ILE A 369 -19.38 -15.55 -3.44
CA ILE A 369 -20.32 -16.65 -3.22
C ILE A 369 -21.74 -16.09 -3.35
N LYS A 370 -22.66 -16.80 -4.02
CA LYS A 370 -24.07 -16.42 -4.12
C LYS A 370 -24.96 -17.29 -3.24
N ASN A 371 -26.01 -16.72 -2.66
CA ASN A 371 -27.06 -17.45 -1.95
C ASN A 371 -28.05 -18.08 -2.95
N SER A 372 -29.07 -18.79 -2.44
CA SER A 372 -30.10 -19.43 -3.29
C SER A 372 -30.92 -18.43 -4.13
N ALA A 373 -30.97 -17.15 -3.73
CA ALA A 373 -31.62 -16.09 -4.48
C ALA A 373 -30.69 -15.40 -5.51
N GLY A 374 -29.44 -15.86 -5.65
CA GLY A 374 -28.47 -15.30 -6.60
C GLY A 374 -27.73 -14.04 -6.12
N HIS A 375 -27.95 -13.62 -4.87
CA HIS A 375 -27.31 -12.46 -4.23
C HIS A 375 -26.00 -12.86 -3.54
N LEU A 376 -25.01 -11.96 -3.48
CA LEU A 376 -23.75 -12.14 -2.77
C LEU A 376 -23.97 -12.47 -1.29
N ASP A 377 -23.44 -13.61 -0.88
CA ASP A 377 -23.63 -14.21 0.43
C ASP A 377 -22.58 -13.71 1.44
N GLN A 378 -23.04 -13.29 2.62
CA GLN A 378 -22.18 -12.83 3.72
C GLN A 378 -21.15 -13.90 4.15
N ARG A 379 -21.45 -15.19 3.97
CA ARG A 379 -20.53 -16.30 4.23
C ARG A 379 -19.24 -16.23 3.42
N GLY A 380 -19.21 -15.43 2.34
CA GLY A 380 -18.04 -15.17 1.51
C GLY A 380 -17.09 -14.10 2.04
N ILE A 381 -17.48 -13.32 3.06
CA ILE A 381 -16.62 -12.28 3.64
C ILE A 381 -15.45 -12.94 4.38
N ILE A 382 -14.24 -12.44 4.09
CA ILE A 382 -13.00 -12.81 4.81
C ILE A 382 -12.53 -11.58 5.62
N GLY A 383 -12.38 -10.44 4.93
CA GLY A 383 -12.18 -9.13 5.54
C GLY A 383 -10.92 -8.99 6.39
N ARG A 384 -9.89 -9.81 6.14
CA ARG A 384 -8.64 -9.81 6.89
C ARG A 384 -7.52 -10.51 6.12
N THR A 385 -6.29 -10.23 6.53
CA THR A 385 -5.11 -10.91 6.01
C THR A 385 -5.11 -12.39 6.39
N VAL A 386 -4.98 -13.27 5.39
CA VAL A 386 -5.03 -14.73 5.54
C VAL A 386 -4.05 -15.44 4.60
N ILE A 387 -3.83 -16.72 4.87
CA ILE A 387 -3.23 -17.68 3.94
C ILE A 387 -4.34 -18.55 3.38
N THR A 388 -4.37 -18.69 2.05
CA THR A 388 -5.32 -19.55 1.33
C THR A 388 -4.61 -20.40 0.30
N SER A 389 -5.25 -21.49 -0.13
CA SER A 389 -4.85 -22.17 -1.36
C SER A 389 -5.42 -21.44 -2.58
N LEU A 390 -4.77 -21.58 -3.74
CA LEU A 390 -5.23 -20.90 -4.95
C LEU A 390 -6.55 -21.44 -5.51
N ASP A 391 -6.98 -22.64 -5.13
CA ASP A 391 -8.29 -23.21 -5.47
C ASP A 391 -9.38 -22.86 -4.44
N ILE A 392 -9.13 -21.91 -3.54
CA ILE A 392 -10.13 -21.54 -2.53
C ILE A 392 -11.45 -21.17 -3.21
N GLY A 393 -12.55 -21.68 -2.64
CA GLY A 393 -13.87 -21.53 -3.20
C GLY A 393 -14.35 -22.73 -4.03
N LYS A 394 -13.46 -23.62 -4.49
CA LYS A 394 -13.83 -24.79 -5.32
C LYS A 394 -14.84 -25.73 -4.67
N ASN A 395 -14.80 -25.87 -3.35
CA ASN A 395 -15.69 -26.75 -2.58
C ASN A 395 -16.98 -26.07 -2.09
N LEU A 396 -17.22 -24.81 -2.48
CA LEU A 396 -18.37 -24.04 -2.02
C LEU A 396 -19.50 -24.12 -3.03
N ARG A 397 -20.69 -24.57 -2.58
CA ARG A 397 -21.91 -24.53 -3.39
C ARG A 397 -22.23 -23.09 -3.79
N ASN A 398 -22.69 -22.89 -5.03
CA ASN A 398 -23.07 -21.59 -5.59
C ASN A 398 -21.93 -20.54 -5.55
N ASN A 399 -20.69 -21.00 -5.61
CA ASN A 399 -19.54 -20.14 -5.80
C ASN A 399 -19.22 -20.03 -7.28
N ASN A 400 -19.09 -18.80 -7.77
CA ASN A 400 -18.69 -18.55 -9.16
C ASN A 400 -17.22 -18.11 -9.26
N TRP A 401 -16.52 -17.98 -8.13
CA TRP A 401 -15.17 -17.41 -8.06
C TRP A 401 -14.23 -18.38 -7.35
N VAL A 402 -13.61 -19.28 -8.11
CA VAL A 402 -12.40 -19.97 -7.67
C VAL A 402 -11.22 -19.10 -8.06
N TYR A 403 -10.32 -18.79 -7.14
CA TYR A 403 -9.20 -17.90 -7.46
C TYR A 403 -8.37 -18.39 -8.65
N LEU A 404 -8.11 -19.69 -8.73
CA LEU A 404 -7.33 -20.31 -9.81
C LEU A 404 -7.90 -20.00 -11.19
N GLU A 405 -9.23 -20.00 -11.34
CA GLU A 405 -9.94 -19.65 -12.58
C GLU A 405 -9.71 -18.18 -12.95
N LEU A 406 -9.67 -17.29 -11.96
CA LEU A 406 -9.58 -15.83 -12.14
C LEU A 406 -8.15 -15.29 -12.25
N ILE A 407 -7.13 -16.08 -11.91
CA ILE A 407 -5.73 -15.66 -12.02
C ILE A 407 -5.43 -15.34 -13.48
N SER A 408 -5.02 -14.09 -13.71
CA SER A 408 -4.60 -13.60 -15.03
C SER A 408 -3.10 -13.64 -15.23
N GLY A 409 -2.31 -13.64 -14.14
CA GLY A 409 -0.87 -13.80 -14.26
C GLY A 409 -0.13 -13.81 -12.94
N MET A 410 1.19 -13.90 -13.04
CA MET A 410 2.10 -13.76 -11.92
C MET A 410 3.31 -12.91 -12.31
N THR A 411 3.94 -12.27 -11.33
CA THR A 411 5.10 -11.42 -11.56
C THR A 411 6.23 -11.73 -10.58
N PHE A 412 7.44 -11.84 -11.08
CA PHE A 412 8.64 -12.03 -10.25
C PHE A 412 9.14 -10.67 -9.75
N LEU A 413 9.21 -10.49 -8.44
CA LEU A 413 9.70 -9.26 -7.82
C LEU A 413 11.21 -9.07 -7.97
N VAL A 414 11.92 -10.17 -8.19
CA VAL A 414 13.36 -10.16 -8.39
C VAL A 414 13.66 -11.03 -9.60
N LYS A 415 14.42 -10.48 -10.55
CA LYS A 415 14.92 -11.23 -11.69
C LYS A 415 16.26 -11.85 -11.32
N ASN A 416 16.32 -13.18 -11.25
CA ASN A 416 17.59 -13.91 -11.19
C ASN A 416 18.21 -13.85 -12.58
N TYR A 417 19.05 -12.85 -12.85
CA TYR A 417 20.06 -13.01 -13.89
C TYR A 417 21.10 -13.97 -13.31
N ASN A 418 20.98 -15.26 -13.65
CA ASN A 418 22.09 -16.20 -13.48
C ASN A 418 23.28 -15.74 -14.32
#